data_AF-A0A6H9SH17-F1
#
_entry.id   AF-A0A6H9SH17-F1
#
_cell.length_a   1.000
_cell.length_b   1.000
_cell.length_c   1.000
_cell.angle_alpha   90.00
_cell.angle_beta   90.00
_cell.angle_gamma   90.00
#
_symmetry.space_group_name_H-M   'P 1'
#
loop_
_entity.id
_entity.type
_entity.pdbx_description
1 polymer ?
#
loop_
_entity_poly.entity_id
_entity_poly.type
_entity_poly.pdbx_seq_one_letter_code
_entity_poly.pdbx_strand_id
1 'polypeptide(L)'
;MKMTLFFIGQLLIFSNQSVFGSESSLCKPSEKMIASCHLHEGKNRVVSLCASADSTLVFYRIGKEQNMELVSGFSKRRVLSRWVDKATYTTYFGFRLPPYSYVFGVPQQTYGAKAFLEAYRDDKEIMLRVCTENSFGETALISEAIREVPDDLVRGNDFLFPPY
;
A
#
# COMPACT_ATOMS: atom_id res chain seq x y z
N MET A 1 -49.23 46.51 30.64
CA MET A 1 -48.32 45.83 31.59
C MET A 1 -47.27 45.11 30.74
N LYS A 2 -45.99 45.44 30.95
CA LYS A 2 -44.81 44.85 30.29
C LYS A 2 -44.66 43.37 30.66
N MET A 3 -44.23 42.51 29.72
CA MET A 3 -43.30 41.39 30.00
C MET A 3 -42.90 40.71 28.66
N THR A 4 -41.84 41.18 28.00
CA THR A 4 -40.52 40.52 27.90
C THR A 4 -40.43 39.46 26.79
N LEU A 5 -39.90 39.87 25.64
CA LEU A 5 -39.28 39.00 24.65
C LEU A 5 -38.05 38.33 25.27
N PHE A 6 -37.99 37.01 25.31
CA PHE A 6 -36.76 36.26 25.56
C PHE A 6 -36.18 35.82 24.21
N PHE A 7 -35.16 36.55 23.74
CA PHE A 7 -34.30 36.13 22.64
C PHE A 7 -33.27 35.14 23.21
N ILE A 8 -33.47 33.84 23.00
CA ILE A 8 -32.45 32.82 23.29
C ILE A 8 -31.57 32.75 22.05
N GLY A 9 -30.44 33.45 22.09
CA GLY A 9 -29.40 33.36 21.06
C GLY A 9 -28.79 31.95 21.05
N GLN A 10 -29.07 31.19 19.99
CA GLN A 10 -28.31 29.99 19.64
C GLN A 10 -26.90 30.40 19.23
N LEU A 11 -25.91 30.09 20.05
CA LEU A 11 -24.52 30.02 19.61
C LEU A 11 -24.18 28.54 19.33
N LEU A 12 -24.57 28.08 18.13
CA LEU A 12 -24.06 26.82 17.59
C LEU A 12 -22.61 27.04 17.19
N ILE A 13 -21.68 26.69 18.09
CA ILE A 13 -20.27 26.56 17.76
C ILE A 13 -20.16 25.30 16.89
N PHE A 14 -20.30 25.48 15.58
CA PHE A 14 -19.85 24.49 14.60
C PHE A 14 -18.33 24.51 14.63
N SER A 15 -17.76 23.75 15.57
CA SER A 15 -16.37 23.33 15.50
C SER A 15 -16.25 22.44 14.26
N ASN A 16 -15.92 23.05 13.11
CA ASN A 16 -15.34 22.36 11.97
C ASN A 16 -13.98 21.83 12.43
N GLN A 17 -13.98 20.71 13.15
CA GLN A 17 -12.79 19.89 13.23
C GLN A 17 -12.61 19.31 11.84
N SER A 18 -11.84 20.02 11.03
CA SER A 18 -11.17 19.43 9.88
C SER A 18 -10.24 18.37 10.44
N VAL A 19 -10.74 17.15 10.61
CA VAL A 19 -9.89 15.98 10.77
C VAL A 19 -9.15 15.88 9.43
N PHE A 20 -7.91 16.38 9.40
CA PHE A 20 -6.96 16.03 8.36
C PHE A 20 -6.69 14.54 8.51
N GLY A 21 -7.53 13.70 7.89
CA GLY A 21 -7.18 12.33 7.58
C GLY A 21 -5.96 12.42 6.68
N SER A 22 -4.84 11.83 7.10
CA SER A 22 -3.63 11.78 6.30
C SER A 22 -3.97 11.29 4.88
N GLU A 23 -3.50 11.99 3.85
CA GLU A 23 -3.35 11.49 2.47
C GLU A 23 -2.32 10.33 2.46
N SER A 24 -2.52 9.29 3.26
CA SER A 24 -1.48 8.28 3.54
C SER A 24 -1.44 7.15 2.51
N SER A 25 -2.36 7.15 1.54
CA SER A 25 -2.42 6.13 0.51
C SER A 25 -3.05 6.62 -0.79
N LEU A 26 -2.70 5.94 -1.88
CA LEU A 26 -3.32 6.04 -3.20
C LEU A 26 -4.48 5.04 -3.36
N CYS A 27 -5.02 4.52 -2.25
CA CYS A 27 -6.22 3.70 -2.27
C CYS A 27 -7.46 4.57 -2.38
N LYS A 28 -8.42 4.14 -3.21
CA LYS A 28 -9.70 4.83 -3.31
C LYS A 28 -10.51 4.61 -2.03
N PRO A 29 -11.47 5.49 -1.68
CA PRO A 29 -12.26 5.37 -0.46
C PRO A 29 -13.00 4.03 -0.29
N SER A 30 -13.36 3.36 -1.39
CA SER A 30 -14.04 2.05 -1.37
C SER A 30 -13.10 0.85 -1.39
N GLU A 31 -11.78 1.07 -1.52
CA GLU A 31 -10.78 0.01 -1.57
C GLU A 31 -10.24 -0.30 -0.17
N LYS A 32 -9.82 -1.55 0.03
CA LYS A 32 -9.13 -1.98 1.25
C LYS A 32 -7.63 -1.79 1.06
N MET A 33 -6.98 -1.04 1.96
CA MET A 33 -5.53 -0.89 1.92
C MET A 33 -4.85 -2.17 2.43
N ILE A 34 -3.97 -2.73 1.60
CA ILE A 34 -3.08 -3.85 1.98
C ILE A 34 -1.81 -3.29 2.61
N ALA A 35 -1.20 -2.29 1.96
CA ALA A 35 -0.04 -1.57 2.46
C ALA A 35 0.14 -0.25 1.70
N SER A 36 0.69 0.76 2.37
CA SER A 36 1.09 2.02 1.74
C SER A 36 2.40 2.56 2.31
N CYS A 37 3.09 3.35 1.51
CA CYS A 37 4.44 3.82 1.77
C CYS A 37 4.67 5.20 1.16
N HIS A 38 5.17 6.14 1.96
CA HIS A 38 5.72 7.40 1.45
C HIS A 38 7.21 7.24 1.15
N LEU A 39 7.62 7.58 -0.07
CA LEU A 39 9.01 7.57 -0.51
C LEU A 39 9.61 8.97 -0.32
N HIS A 40 10.64 9.07 0.54
CA HIS A 40 11.38 10.32 0.74
C HIS A 40 12.48 10.48 -0.30
N GLU A 41 12.03 10.94 -1.45
CA GLU A 41 12.87 11.34 -2.56
C GLU A 41 12.33 12.66 -3.11
N GLY A 42 13.09 13.35 -3.96
CA GLY A 42 12.72 14.68 -4.46
C GLY A 42 11.35 14.79 -5.15
N LYS A 43 10.66 13.66 -5.39
CA LYS A 43 9.31 13.59 -5.95
C LYS A 43 8.20 13.36 -4.94
N ASN A 44 8.47 13.04 -3.66
CA ASN A 44 7.46 12.74 -2.63
C ASN A 44 6.36 11.79 -3.12
N ARG A 45 6.77 10.62 -3.64
CA ARG A 45 5.84 9.64 -4.20
C ARG A 45 5.22 8.80 -3.10
N VAL A 46 4.00 8.35 -3.33
CA VAL A 46 3.32 7.35 -2.51
C VAL A 46 3.25 6.06 -3.32
N VAL A 47 3.44 4.93 -2.64
CA VAL A 47 3.20 3.59 -3.17
C VAL A 47 2.06 2.98 -2.38
N SER A 48 1.08 2.39 -3.05
CA SER A 48 0.00 1.68 -2.36
C SER A 48 -0.39 0.40 -3.06
N LEU A 49 -0.68 -0.61 -2.24
CA LEU A 49 -1.38 -1.83 -2.61
C LEU A 49 -2.80 -1.77 -2.04
N CYS A 50 -3.78 -1.88 -2.93
CA CYS A 50 -5.18 -1.71 -2.59
C CYS A 50 -5.99 -2.87 -3.19
N ALA A 51 -6.86 -3.48 -2.42
CA ALA A 51 -7.84 -4.45 -2.90
C ALA A 51 -9.18 -3.78 -3.17
N SER A 52 -9.92 -4.25 -4.18
CA SER A 52 -11.33 -3.88 -4.33
C SER A 52 -12.15 -4.28 -3.10
N ALA A 53 -13.33 -3.68 -2.91
CA ALA A 53 -14.19 -3.96 -1.76
C ALA A 53 -14.54 -5.46 -1.60
N ASP A 54 -14.73 -6.15 -2.72
CA ASP A 54 -15.00 -7.60 -2.82
C ASP A 54 -13.72 -8.46 -2.86
N SER A 55 -12.54 -7.85 -2.78
CA SER A 55 -11.23 -8.49 -2.84
C SER A 55 -10.97 -9.31 -4.12
N THR A 56 -11.71 -9.10 -5.22
CA THR A 56 -11.50 -9.81 -6.50
C THR A 56 -10.39 -9.20 -7.35
N LEU A 57 -10.08 -7.92 -7.11
CA LEU A 57 -9.03 -7.17 -7.78
C LEU A 57 -8.04 -6.61 -6.77
N VAL A 58 -6.78 -6.54 -7.18
CA VAL A 58 -5.73 -5.83 -6.44
C VAL A 58 -5.02 -4.85 -7.37
N PHE A 59 -4.65 -3.69 -6.84
CA PHE A 59 -4.00 -2.62 -7.57
C PHE A 59 -2.71 -2.24 -6.88
N TYR A 60 -1.61 -2.22 -7.64
CA TYR A 60 -0.39 -1.52 -7.28
C TYR A 60 -0.42 -0.14 -7.92
N ARG A 61 -0.13 0.90 -7.13
CA ARG A 61 -0.06 2.29 -7.57
C ARG A 61 1.18 2.96 -7.02
N ILE A 62 1.90 3.70 -7.86
CA ILE A 62 3.00 4.58 -7.45
C ILE A 62 2.87 5.93 -8.15
N GLY A 63 3.06 7.00 -7.39
CA GLY A 63 3.04 8.37 -7.91
C GLY A 63 2.45 9.35 -6.90
N LYS A 64 1.71 10.33 -7.40
CA LYS A 64 0.90 11.27 -6.60
C LYS A 64 -0.57 11.10 -6.97
N GLU A 65 -1.48 11.52 -6.09
CA GLU A 65 -2.92 11.41 -6.36
C GLU A 65 -3.33 12.05 -7.70
N GLN A 66 -2.78 13.23 -7.99
CA GLN A 66 -3.05 13.99 -9.21
C GLN A 66 -2.15 13.62 -10.40
N ASN A 67 -1.11 12.80 -10.18
CA ASN A 67 -0.14 12.42 -11.21
C ASN A 67 0.42 11.03 -10.92
N MET A 68 -0.31 10.01 -11.39
CA MET A 68 0.03 8.61 -11.20
C MET A 68 1.13 8.19 -12.18
N GLU A 69 2.24 7.64 -11.67
CA GLU A 69 3.37 7.23 -12.52
C GLU A 69 3.16 5.81 -13.07
N LEU A 70 2.61 4.91 -12.25
CA LEU A 70 2.29 3.54 -12.66
C LEU A 70 1.07 3.01 -11.91
N VAL A 71 0.21 2.33 -12.64
CA VAL A 71 -0.89 1.52 -12.12
C VAL A 71 -0.78 0.12 -12.72
N SER A 72 -0.75 -0.90 -11.87
CA SER A 72 -0.85 -2.29 -12.30
C SER A 72 -2.02 -2.97 -11.59
N GLY A 73 -2.98 -3.47 -12.37
CA GLY A 73 -4.11 -4.25 -11.88
C GLY A 73 -3.84 -5.76 -11.93
N PHE A 74 -4.36 -6.45 -10.93
CA PHE A 74 -4.27 -7.89 -10.74
C PHE A 74 -5.67 -8.47 -10.54
N SER A 75 -5.85 -9.68 -11.04
CA SER A 75 -7.07 -10.48 -10.95
C SER A 75 -6.70 -11.96 -10.97
N LYS A 76 -7.69 -12.84 -10.91
CA LYS A 76 -7.47 -14.30 -11.10
C LYS A 76 -6.66 -14.66 -12.34
N ARG A 77 -6.71 -13.86 -13.41
CA ARG A 77 -5.98 -14.13 -14.67
C ARG A 77 -4.54 -13.64 -14.66
N ARG A 78 -4.23 -12.63 -13.85
CA ARG A 78 -2.91 -12.02 -13.71
C ARG A 78 -2.72 -11.65 -12.25
N VAL A 79 -2.04 -12.51 -11.53
CA VAL A 79 -1.94 -12.44 -10.07
C VAL A 79 -0.73 -11.62 -9.61
N LEU A 80 -0.88 -10.97 -8.46
CA LEU A 80 0.22 -10.45 -7.64
C LEU A 80 0.79 -11.62 -6.83
N SER A 81 2.10 -11.80 -6.79
CA SER A 81 2.71 -12.83 -5.94
C SER A 81 2.88 -12.30 -4.52
N ARG A 82 2.51 -13.08 -3.50
CA ARG A 82 2.79 -12.79 -2.10
C ARG A 82 3.69 -13.88 -1.52
N TRP A 83 4.75 -13.48 -0.85
CA TRP A 83 5.64 -14.39 -0.12
C TRP A 83 5.83 -13.85 1.30
N VAL A 84 5.70 -14.71 2.30
CA VAL A 84 6.08 -14.38 3.67
C VAL A 84 7.39 -15.09 3.97
N ASP A 85 8.45 -14.30 4.17
CA ASP A 85 9.73 -14.84 4.61
C ASP A 85 9.61 -15.30 6.06
N LYS A 86 9.71 -16.61 6.30
CA LYS A 86 9.52 -17.17 7.64
C LYS A 86 10.63 -16.83 8.63
N ALA A 87 11.80 -16.36 8.18
CA ALA A 87 12.86 -15.96 9.11
C ALA A 87 12.72 -14.52 9.59
N THR A 88 12.26 -13.61 8.72
CA THR A 88 12.13 -12.18 9.06
C THR A 88 10.69 -11.74 9.30
N TYR A 89 9.72 -12.60 8.97
CA TYR A 89 8.29 -12.30 8.93
C TYR A 89 7.93 -11.11 8.02
N THR A 90 8.81 -10.78 7.07
CA THR A 90 8.54 -9.76 6.06
C THR A 90 7.60 -10.35 5.00
N THR A 91 6.52 -9.63 4.73
CA THR A 91 5.60 -9.96 3.64
C THR A 91 6.03 -9.21 2.39
N TYR A 92 6.41 -9.94 1.35
CA TYR A 92 6.79 -9.43 0.05
C TYR A 92 5.62 -9.55 -0.93
N PHE A 93 5.35 -8.47 -1.65
CA PHE A 93 4.43 -8.45 -2.77
C PHE A 93 5.19 -8.17 -4.05
N GLY A 94 5.08 -9.04 -5.05
CA GLY A 94 5.92 -8.94 -6.25
C GLY A 94 5.18 -9.25 -7.55
N PHE A 95 5.57 -8.55 -8.61
CA PHE A 95 5.08 -8.80 -9.97
C PHE A 95 6.12 -8.42 -11.03
N ARG A 96 5.94 -8.96 -12.24
CA ARG A 96 6.74 -8.62 -13.42
C ARG A 96 5.94 -7.79 -14.42
N LEU A 97 6.63 -6.82 -15.00
CA LEU A 97 6.25 -6.07 -16.21
C LEU A 97 7.51 -6.01 -17.07
N PRO A 98 7.78 -7.04 -17.91
CA PRO A 98 9.03 -7.15 -18.64
C PRO A 98 9.42 -5.84 -19.36
N PRO A 99 10.68 -5.40 -19.26
CA PRO A 99 11.84 -6.09 -18.67
C PRO A 99 12.00 -5.91 -17.15
N TYR A 100 11.00 -5.36 -16.46
CA TYR A 100 11.08 -4.98 -15.05
C TYR A 100 10.40 -6.00 -14.12
N SER A 101 10.91 -6.09 -12.89
CA SER A 101 10.21 -6.68 -11.76
C SER A 101 10.14 -5.68 -10.62
N TYR A 102 9.08 -5.78 -9.82
CA TYR A 102 8.81 -4.88 -8.70
C TYR A 102 8.51 -5.72 -7.47
N VAL A 103 9.07 -5.33 -6.33
CA VAL A 103 8.89 -5.98 -5.04
C VAL A 103 8.61 -4.93 -3.98
N PHE A 104 7.49 -5.05 -3.28
CA PHE A 104 7.14 -4.24 -2.12
C PHE A 104 7.24 -5.10 -0.86
N GLY A 105 8.28 -4.88 -0.07
CA GLY A 105 8.52 -5.56 1.20
C GLY A 105 7.87 -4.80 2.36
N VAL A 106 7.04 -5.51 3.13
CA VAL A 106 6.34 -5.00 4.31
C VAL A 106 6.76 -5.84 5.51
N PRO A 107 7.74 -5.37 6.32
CA PRO A 107 8.17 -6.10 7.51
C PRO A 107 7.05 -6.24 8.54
N GLN A 108 7.24 -7.17 9.48
CA GLN A 108 6.37 -7.25 10.65
C GLN A 108 6.33 -5.90 11.38
N GLN A 109 5.14 -5.48 11.81
CA GLN A 109 4.92 -4.20 12.48
C GLN A 109 5.56 -4.19 13.87
N THR A 110 6.83 -3.81 13.90
CA THR A 110 7.67 -3.63 15.09
C THR A 110 8.21 -2.20 15.12
N TYR A 111 8.70 -1.75 16.28
CA TYR A 111 9.21 -0.39 16.42
C TYR A 111 10.38 -0.15 15.46
N GLY A 112 10.28 0.89 14.63
CA GLY A 112 11.30 1.26 13.65
C GLY A 112 11.27 0.44 12.35
N ALA A 113 10.39 -0.55 12.21
CA ALA A 113 10.22 -1.29 10.96
C ALA A 113 9.78 -0.36 9.82
N LYS A 114 10.42 -0.50 8.66
CA LYS A 114 10.14 0.31 7.46
C LYS A 114 9.90 -0.59 6.27
N ALA A 115 8.77 -0.38 5.61
CA ALA A 115 8.54 -1.00 4.31
C ALA A 115 9.55 -0.45 3.30
N PHE A 116 9.72 -1.16 2.20
CA PHE A 116 10.67 -0.79 1.16
C PHE A 116 10.24 -1.31 -0.20
N LEU A 117 10.62 -0.58 -1.24
CA LEU A 117 10.35 -0.91 -2.62
C LEU A 117 11.66 -1.22 -3.34
N GLU A 118 11.66 -2.34 -4.03
CA GLU A 118 12.71 -2.74 -4.95
C GLU A 118 12.15 -2.79 -6.38
N ALA A 119 12.96 -2.39 -7.34
CA ALA A 119 12.71 -2.66 -8.74
C ALA A 119 13.98 -3.14 -9.41
N TYR A 120 13.82 -4.14 -10.28
CA TYR A 120 14.89 -4.73 -11.06
C TYR A 120 14.58 -4.59 -12.54
N ARG A 121 15.64 -4.52 -13.34
CA ARG A 121 15.57 -4.63 -14.80
C ARG A 121 16.53 -5.74 -15.22
N ASP A 122 16.01 -6.74 -15.92
CA ASP A 122 16.81 -7.90 -16.35
C ASP A 122 17.61 -8.49 -15.17
N ASP A 123 16.93 -8.69 -14.03
CA ASP A 123 17.45 -9.18 -12.75
C ASP A 123 18.54 -8.31 -12.06
N LYS A 124 18.81 -7.10 -12.56
CA LYS A 124 19.68 -6.12 -11.91
C LYS A 124 18.87 -5.10 -11.14
N GLU A 125 19.21 -4.88 -9.87
CA GLU A 125 18.55 -3.85 -9.05
C GLU A 125 18.79 -2.46 -9.67
N ILE A 126 17.71 -1.74 -9.95
CA ILE A 126 17.73 -0.36 -10.45
C ILE A 126 17.18 0.64 -9.43
N MET A 127 16.51 0.14 -8.39
CA MET A 127 15.94 0.94 -7.33
C MET A 127 15.76 0.12 -6.06
N LEU A 128 16.26 0.66 -4.95
CA LEU A 128 15.87 0.29 -3.59
C LEU A 128 15.48 1.58 -2.85
N ARG A 129 14.28 1.63 -2.28
CA ARG A 129 13.78 2.79 -1.54
C ARG A 129 13.08 2.36 -0.25
N VAL A 130 13.54 2.91 0.86
CA VAL A 130 12.94 2.68 2.18
C VAL A 130 11.89 3.76 2.43
N CYS A 131 10.74 3.38 2.97
CA CYS A 131 9.67 4.30 3.30
C CYS A 131 10.05 5.21 4.47
N THR A 132 9.67 6.49 4.41
CA THR A 132 9.76 7.37 5.59
C THR A 132 8.62 7.14 6.54
N GLU A 133 7.43 6.95 5.99
CA GLU A 133 6.20 6.70 6.73
C GLU A 133 5.53 5.47 6.12
N ASN A 134 5.21 4.49 6.97
CA ASN A 134 4.44 3.33 6.57
C ASN A 134 2.99 3.52 6.99
N SER A 135 2.09 3.03 6.16
CA SER A 135 0.75 2.66 6.62
C SER A 135 0.58 1.15 6.42
N PHE A 136 0.64 0.42 7.53
CA PHE A 136 0.39 -1.01 7.56
C PHE A 136 -1.12 -1.24 7.39
N GLY A 137 -1.51 -1.95 6.33
CA GLY A 137 -2.88 -2.38 6.08
C GLY A 137 -3.04 -3.88 6.34
N GLU A 138 -4.00 -4.49 5.65
CA GLU A 138 -4.30 -5.92 5.79
C GLU A 138 -3.38 -6.78 4.90
N THR A 139 -2.12 -6.96 5.30
CA THR A 139 -1.11 -7.71 4.51
C THR A 139 -1.47 -9.19 4.32
N ALA A 140 -2.33 -9.75 5.17
CA ALA A 140 -2.83 -11.13 5.11
C ALA A 140 -4.17 -11.28 4.33
N LEU A 141 -4.66 -10.22 3.67
CA LEU A 141 -5.91 -10.24 2.92
C LEU A 141 -5.95 -11.41 1.92
N ILE A 142 -7.06 -12.14 1.90
CA ILE A 142 -7.29 -13.27 0.98
C ILE A 142 -7.95 -12.74 -0.29
N SER A 143 -7.36 -13.05 -1.45
CA SER A 143 -7.85 -12.60 -2.76
C SER A 143 -7.42 -13.59 -3.84
N GLU A 144 -8.29 -13.84 -4.82
CA GLU A 144 -7.93 -14.60 -6.03
C GLU A 144 -6.96 -13.85 -6.95
N ALA A 145 -6.78 -12.55 -6.74
CA ALA A 145 -5.77 -11.73 -7.42
C ALA A 145 -4.38 -11.85 -6.78
N ILE A 146 -4.26 -12.54 -5.64
CA ILE A 146 -2.99 -12.77 -4.94
C ILE A 146 -2.69 -14.27 -4.96
N ARG A 147 -1.48 -14.62 -5.40
CA ARG A 147 -0.97 -15.99 -5.36
C ARG A 147 0.08 -16.09 -4.27
N GLU A 148 -0.17 -16.95 -3.30
CA GLU A 148 0.84 -17.31 -2.30
C GLU A 148 2.00 -18.05 -2.95
N VAL A 149 3.22 -17.65 -2.59
CA VAL A 149 4.47 -18.28 -2.99
C VAL A 149 5.04 -18.97 -1.74
N PRO A 150 5.24 -20.29 -1.78
CA PRO A 150 5.86 -21.02 -0.68
C PRO A 150 7.26 -20.51 -0.34
N ASP A 151 7.58 -20.47 0.94
CA ASP A 151 8.86 -19.93 1.44
C ASP A 151 10.08 -20.74 0.98
N ASP A 152 9.94 -22.05 0.89
CA ASP A 152 10.95 -22.98 0.37
C ASP A 152 11.22 -22.78 -1.13
N LEU A 153 10.21 -22.37 -1.91
CA LEU A 153 10.40 -22.06 -3.33
C LEU A 153 11.28 -20.83 -3.56
N VAL A 154 11.21 -19.83 -2.67
CA VAL A 154 12.03 -18.61 -2.78
C VAL A 154 13.41 -18.84 -2.18
N ARG A 155 13.48 -19.36 -0.95
CA ARG A 155 14.75 -19.61 -0.26
C ARG A 155 15.60 -20.69 -0.92
N GLY A 156 14.97 -21.71 -1.51
CA GLY A 156 15.63 -22.79 -2.24
C GLY A 156 16.08 -22.42 -3.65
N ASN A 157 15.78 -21.20 -4.12
CA ASN A 157 16.05 -20.72 -5.48
C ASN A 157 16.74 -19.35 -5.47
N ASP A 158 17.82 -19.22 -4.69
CA ASP A 158 18.65 -18.01 -4.58
C ASP A 158 17.87 -16.72 -4.27
N PHE A 159 16.79 -16.85 -3.49
CA PHE A 159 15.90 -15.73 -3.14
C PHE A 159 15.25 -15.05 -4.36
N LEU A 160 15.05 -15.80 -5.45
CA LEU A 160 14.39 -15.29 -6.65
C LEU A 160 12.91 -14.98 -6.35
N PHE A 161 12.58 -13.70 -6.28
CA PHE A 161 11.22 -13.21 -6.13
C PHE A 161 11.01 -11.92 -6.94
N PRO A 162 9.84 -11.72 -7.60
CA PRO A 162 8.72 -12.66 -7.74
C PRO A 162 9.09 -13.93 -8.52
N PRO A 163 8.27 -15.00 -8.57
CA PRO A 163 8.49 -16.14 -9.45
C PRO A 163 8.07 -15.86 -10.91
N TYR A 164 8.72 -16.50 -11.89
CA TYR A 164 8.40 -16.38 -13.32
C TYR A 164 7.03 -16.98 -13.67
#